data_AF-A0A7S4MT70-F1
#
_entry.id   AF-A0A7S4MT70-F1
#
_cell.length_a   1.000
_cell.length_b   1.000
_cell.length_c   1.000
_cell.angle_alpha   90.00
_cell.angle_beta   90.00
_cell.angle_gamma   90.00
#
_symmetry.space_group_name_H-M   'P 1'
#
loop_
_entity.id
_entity.type
_entity.pdbx_description
1 polymer ?
#
loop_
_entity_poly.entity_id
_entity_poly.type
_entity_poly.pdbx_seq_one_letter_code
_entity_poly.pdbx_strand_id
1 'polypeptide(L)'
;VDVEGGEWAVLRGMRRVLEGGRPDLEVIVELTPRWLRMQGVSAAHVIRHMRSLGFYAYKLGDDYQISRSQPLAPVPRPRRMKDGEPLGCDQADVIFSREDVDYL
;
A
#
# COMPACT_ATOMS: atom_id res chain seq x y z
N VAL A 1 2.71 7.93 1.23
CA VAL A 1 4.17 7.73 1.15
C VAL A 1 4.43 7.39 -0.29
N ASP A 2 4.92 8.39 -1.00
CA ASP A 2 5.38 8.29 -2.36
C ASP A 2 6.71 9.03 -2.35
N VAL A 3 7.79 8.28 -2.55
CA VAL A 3 9.16 8.78 -2.41
C VAL A 3 10.02 8.23 -3.56
N GLU A 4 9.41 8.04 -4.73
CA GLU A 4 10.08 7.71 -6.00
C GLU A 4 11.02 6.50 -5.88
N GLY A 5 10.53 5.43 -5.25
CA GLY A 5 11.26 4.18 -5.05
C GLY A 5 11.96 4.07 -3.70
N GLY A 6 11.87 5.07 -2.82
CA GLY A 6 12.43 5.02 -1.47
C GLY A 6 11.55 4.34 -0.42
N GLU A 7 10.39 3.79 -0.79
CA GLU A 7 9.30 3.48 0.16
C GLU A 7 9.72 2.44 1.19
N TRP A 8 10.48 1.42 0.76
CA TRP A 8 10.95 0.39 1.68
C TRP A 8 11.91 0.94 2.74
N ALA A 9 12.81 1.86 2.37
CA ALA A 9 13.71 2.51 3.32
C ALA A 9 12.95 3.40 4.30
N VAL A 10 11.97 4.17 3.81
CA VAL A 10 11.11 5.03 4.62
C VAL A 10 10.31 4.21 5.63
N LEU A 11 9.63 3.16 5.20
CA LEU A 11 8.82 2.33 6.10
C LEU A 11 9.66 1.68 7.21
N ARG A 12 10.86 1.19 6.90
CA ARG A 12 11.79 0.68 7.93
C ARG A 12 12.21 1.77 8.90
N GLY A 13 12.55 2.96 8.40
CA GLY A 13 12.94 4.11 9.23
C GLY A 13 11.80 4.61 10.12
N MET A 14 10.57 4.50 9.64
CA MET A 14 9.35 4.92 10.35
C MET A 14 8.85 3.91 11.39
N ARG A 15 9.51 2.76 11.58
CA ARG A 15 9.03 1.68 12.45
C ARG A 15 8.49 2.16 13.81
N ARG A 16 9.24 2.99 14.54
CA ARG A 16 8.80 3.49 15.86
C ARG A 16 7.55 4.36 15.79
N VAL A 17 7.40 5.16 14.73
CA VAL A 17 6.22 6.01 14.50
C VAL A 17 5.01 5.14 14.17
N LEU A 18 5.21 4.10 13.36
CA LEU A 18 4.15 3.16 12.98
C LEU A 18 3.68 2.32 14.18
N GLU A 19 4.61 1.85 15.01
CA GLU A 19 4.30 1.09 16.24
C GLU A 19 3.57 1.95 17.29
N GLY A 20 4.01 3.19 17.51
CA GLY A 20 3.42 4.11 18.49
C GLY A 20 2.25 4.95 17.95
N GLY A 21 1.85 4.74 16.70
CA GLY A 21 0.78 5.49 16.04
C GLY A 21 -0.59 5.27 16.69
N ARG A 22 -1.51 6.19 16.44
CA ARG A 22 -2.90 6.12 16.93
C ARG A 22 -3.58 4.82 16.44
N PRO A 23 -4.54 4.26 17.19
CA PRO A 23 -5.21 3.00 16.81
C PRO A 23 -5.96 3.02 15.47
N ASP A 24 -6.30 4.19 14.95
CA ASP A 24 -6.98 4.42 13.67
C ASP A 24 -6.04 5.04 12.61
N LEU A 25 -4.72 4.92 12.81
CA LEU A 25 -3.74 5.38 11.83
C LEU A 25 -3.87 4.54 10.55
N GLU A 26 -3.99 5.23 9.42
CA GLU A 26 -3.86 4.66 8.08
C GLU A 26 -2.70 5.30 7.34
N VAL A 27 -1.99 4.51 6.54
CA VAL A 27 -0.86 4.97 5.73
C VAL A 27 -1.03 4.49 4.30
N ILE A 28 -1.12 5.42 3.35
CA ILE A 28 -1.12 5.09 1.92
C ILE A 28 0.33 5.03 1.45
N VAL A 29 0.69 3.99 0.71
CA VAL A 29 2.03 3.80 0.15
C VAL A 29 1.90 3.38 -1.31
N GLU A 30 2.63 4.06 -2.19
CA GLU A 30 2.75 3.64 -3.58
C GLU A 30 3.77 2.50 -3.68
N LEU A 31 3.35 1.34 -4.15
CA LEU A 31 4.23 0.18 -4.34
C LEU A 31 4.47 -0.06 -5.82
N THR A 32 5.71 0.15 -6.24
CA THR A 32 6.18 -0.13 -7.60
C THR A 32 7.12 -1.35 -7.57
N PRO A 33 6.66 -2.56 -7.95
CA PRO A 33 7.45 -3.80 -7.84
C PRO A 33 8.84 -3.72 -8.46
N ARG A 34 8.99 -2.98 -9.56
CA ARG A 34 10.28 -2.78 -10.22
C ARG A 34 11.29 -2.08 -9.29
N TRP A 35 10.89 -1.01 -8.61
CA TRP A 35 11.76 -0.25 -7.71
C TRP A 35 12.06 -0.99 -6.42
N LEU A 36 11.08 -1.73 -5.90
CA LEU A 36 11.27 -2.62 -4.75
C LEU A 36 12.32 -3.70 -5.06
N ARG A 37 12.26 -4.33 -6.24
CA ARG A 37 13.25 -5.34 -6.65
C ARG A 37 14.66 -4.76 -6.75
N MET A 38 14.83 -3.51 -7.18
CA MET A 38 16.13 -2.83 -7.21
C MET A 38 16.73 -2.64 -5.80
N GLN A 39 15.89 -2.65 -4.76
CA GLN A 39 16.30 -2.63 -3.35
C GLN A 39 16.42 -4.03 -2.72
N GLY A 40 16.26 -5.10 -3.51
CA GLY A 40 16.30 -6.47 -3.02
C GLY A 40 15.09 -6.89 -2.20
N VAL A 41 13.94 -6.21 -2.35
CA VAL A 41 12.70 -6.53 -1.62
C VAL A 41 11.53 -6.75 -2.58
N SER A 42 10.52 -7.50 -2.15
CA SER A 42 9.27 -7.67 -2.91
C SER A 42 8.11 -6.91 -2.25
N ALA A 43 7.08 -6.56 -3.01
CA ALA A 43 5.86 -5.97 -2.46
C ALA A 43 5.23 -6.84 -1.36
N ALA A 44 5.20 -8.16 -1.55
CA ALA A 44 4.72 -9.10 -0.54
C ALA A 44 5.53 -9.02 0.77
N HIS A 45 6.85 -8.77 0.69
CA HIS A 45 7.67 -8.55 1.87
C HIS A 45 7.31 -7.24 2.57
N VAL A 46 7.11 -6.15 1.83
CA VAL A 46 6.66 -4.86 2.39
C VAL A 46 5.30 -5.02 3.09
N ILE A 47 4.34 -5.69 2.44
CA ILE A 47 3.02 -5.96 3.01
C ILE A 47 3.14 -6.79 4.29
N ARG A 48 3.98 -7.84 4.30
CA ARG A 48 4.22 -8.66 5.49
C ARG A 48 4.90 -7.86 6.61
N HIS A 49 5.81 -6.94 6.26
CA HIS A 49 6.42 -6.05 7.24
C HIS A 49 5.36 -5.18 7.92
N MET A 50 4.49 -4.54 7.14
CA MET A 50 3.38 -3.74 7.68
C MET A 50 2.41 -4.59 8.50
N ARG A 51 2.13 -5.83 8.06
CA ARG A 51 1.34 -6.82 8.81
C ARG A 51 1.92 -7.09 10.20
N SER A 52 3.24 -7.22 10.30
CA SER A 52 3.93 -7.42 11.59
C SER A 52 3.81 -6.24 12.55
N LEU A 53 3.44 -5.05 12.04
CA LEU A 53 3.18 -3.84 12.82
C LEU A 53 1.68 -3.64 13.13
N GLY A 54 0.84 -4.61 12.76
CA GLY A 54 -0.60 -4.59 13.02
C GLY A 54 -1.44 -3.90 11.95
N PHE A 55 -0.90 -3.70 10.74
CA PHE A 55 -1.67 -3.16 9.62
C PHE A 55 -2.19 -4.28 8.69
N TYR A 56 -3.26 -4.00 7.97
CA TYR A 56 -3.83 -4.80 6.90
C TYR A 56 -3.74 -4.00 5.61
N ALA A 57 -3.40 -4.67 4.51
CA ALA A 57 -3.20 -4.02 3.21
C ALA A 57 -4.50 -3.99 2.41
N TYR A 58 -4.82 -2.84 1.84
CA TYR A 58 -5.97 -2.62 0.97
C TYR A 58 -5.49 -1.96 -0.31
N LYS A 59 -5.82 -2.55 -1.45
CA LYS A 59 -5.43 -2.02 -2.75
C LYS A 59 -6.44 -0.96 -3.19
N LEU A 60 -5.99 0.26 -3.45
CA LEU A 60 -6.75 1.20 -4.28
C LEU A 60 -6.69 0.68 -5.72
N GLY A 61 -7.82 0.77 -6.45
CA GLY A 61 -8.05 0.12 -7.75
C GLY A 61 -6.90 0.22 -8.77
N ASP A 62 -6.98 -0.64 -9.79
CA ASP A 62 -5.84 -0.96 -10.65
C ASP A 62 -5.29 0.19 -11.52
N ASP A 63 -6.04 1.28 -11.72
CA ASP A 63 -5.65 2.37 -12.61
C ASP A 63 -6.10 3.74 -12.07
N TYR A 64 -5.13 4.57 -11.67
CA TYR A 64 -5.33 6.01 -11.48
C TYR A 64 -5.07 6.78 -12.79
N GLN A 65 -5.67 6.34 -13.91
CA GLN A 65 -5.65 7.15 -15.12
C GLN A 65 -6.70 8.26 -15.01
N ILE A 66 -6.28 9.42 -14.50
CA ILE A 66 -7.11 10.63 -14.55
C ILE A 66 -7.15 11.12 -16.01
N SER A 67 -8.06 10.56 -16.79
CA SER A 67 -8.43 11.13 -18.08
C SER A 67 -9.26 12.39 -17.84
N ARG A 68 -8.71 13.56 -18.22
CA ARG A 68 -9.44 14.85 -18.16
C ARG A 68 -10.72 14.87 -19.01
N SER A 69 -10.90 13.90 -19.89
CA SER A 69 -12.02 13.81 -20.85
C SER A 69 -13.05 12.73 -20.52
N GLN A 70 -12.86 11.94 -19.45
CA GLN A 70 -13.84 10.95 -19.02
C GLN A 70 -14.68 11.45 -17.84
N PRO A 71 -15.99 11.12 -17.79
CA PRO A 71 -16.77 11.31 -16.58
C PRO A 71 -16.10 10.59 -15.41
N LEU A 72 -16.13 11.20 -14.22
CA LEU A 72 -15.65 10.54 -13.00
C LEU A 72 -16.44 9.25 -12.79
N ALA A 73 -15.79 8.11 -13.03
CA ALA A 73 -16.33 6.83 -12.64
C ALA A 73 -16.38 6.75 -11.11
N PRO A 74 -17.34 6.00 -10.52
CA PRO A 74 -17.31 5.71 -9.09
C PRO A 74 -15.97 5.08 -8.73
N VAL A 75 -15.28 5.65 -7.74
CA VAL A 75 -14.02 5.10 -7.25
C VAL A 75 -14.36 3.81 -6.49
N PRO A 76 -13.82 2.64 -6.88
CA PRO A 76 -14.06 1.42 -6.15
C PRO A 76 -13.50 1.52 -4.73
N ARG A 77 -14.23 0.95 -3.77
CA ARG A 77 -13.77 0.86 -2.38
C ARG A 77 -12.45 0.08 -2.30
N PRO A 78 -11.46 0.52 -1.50
CA PRO A 78 -10.24 -0.23 -1.31
C PRO A 78 -10.53 -1.64 -0.80
N ARG A 79 -10.05 -2.66 -1.52
CA ARG A 79 -10.29 -4.07 -1.18
C ARG A 79 -9.12 -4.62 -0.38
N ARG A 80 -9.42 -5.36 0.68
CA ARG A 80 -8.42 -6.10 1.44
C ARG A 80 -7.64 -7.08 0.57
N MET A 81 -6.33 -6.99 0.62
CA MET A 81 -5.41 -7.92 -0.05
C MET A 81 -5.28 -9.19 0.79
N LYS A 82 -5.25 -10.34 0.12
CA LYS A 82 -4.95 -11.62 0.77
C LYS A 82 -3.44 -11.75 1.01
N ASP A 83 -3.07 -12.50 2.03
CA ASP A 83 -1.65 -12.78 2.29
C ASP A 83 -0.99 -13.47 1.09
N GLY A 84 0.12 -12.88 0.61
CA GLY A 84 0.86 -13.39 -0.55
C GLY A 84 0.21 -13.08 -1.90
N GLU A 85 -0.92 -12.38 -1.93
CA GLU A 85 -1.53 -11.91 -3.18
C GLU A 85 -0.55 -11.01 -3.95
N PRO A 86 -0.30 -11.27 -5.24
CA PRO A 86 0.55 -10.39 -6.05
C PRO A 86 -0.16 -9.05 -6.29
N LEU A 87 0.60 -7.97 -6.44
CA LEU A 87 0.02 -6.66 -6.81
C LEU A 87 -0.68 -6.69 -8.16
N GLY A 88 -0.19 -7.48 -9.14
CA GLY A 88 -0.84 -7.66 -10.44
C GLY A 88 -0.71 -6.48 -11.41
N CYS A 89 -0.02 -5.41 -11.04
CA CYS A 89 0.24 -4.22 -11.86
C CYS A 89 1.66 -3.69 -11.61
N ASP A 90 2.08 -2.72 -12.44
CA ASP A 90 3.41 -2.11 -12.35
C ASP A 90 3.56 -1.13 -11.19
N GLN A 91 2.43 -0.60 -10.69
CA GLN A 91 2.36 0.35 -9.59
C GLN A 91 0.97 0.26 -8.95
N ALA A 92 0.89 0.35 -7.62
CA ALA A 92 -0.37 0.37 -6.90
C ALA A 92 -0.28 1.24 -5.65
N ASP A 93 -1.31 2.02 -5.40
CA ASP A 93 -1.52 2.63 -4.09
C ASP A 93 -2.11 1.58 -3.14
N VAL A 94 -1.43 1.38 -2.01
CA VAL A 94 -1.86 0.45 -0.96
C VAL A 94 -2.09 1.21 0.33
N ILE A 95 -3.31 1.16 0.85
CA ILE A 95 -3.62 1.61 2.20
C ILE A 95 -3.20 0.51 3.17
N PHE A 96 -2.40 0.87 4.16
CA PHE A 96 -2.15 0.08 5.36
C PHE A 96 -3.02 0.64 6.48
N SER A 97 -4.07 -0.09 6.86
CA SER A 97 -5.01 0.29 7.91
C SER A 97 -4.92 -0.66 9.10
N ARG A 98 -5.23 -0.20 10.31
CA ARG A 98 -5.32 -1.08 11.50
C ARG A 98 -6.65 -1.83 11.56
N GLU A 99 -7.64 -1.42 10.78
CA GLU A 99 -8.92 -2.11 10.64
C GLU A 99 -8.78 -3.41 9.83
N ASP A 100 -9.51 -4.44 10.24
CA ASP A 100 -9.58 -5.73 9.55
C ASP A 100 -10.98 -5.98 8.98
N VAL A 101 -11.24 -5.44 7.80
CA VAL A 101 -12.53 -5.51 7.11
C VAL A 101 -12.32 -5.91 5.65
N ASP A 102 -13.35 -6.37 4.95
CA ASP A 102 -13.18 -6.76 3.53
C ASP A 102 -12.96 -5.55 2.60
N TYR A 103 -13.55 -4.41 2.96
CA TYR A 103 -13.50 -3.16 2.20
C TYR A 103 -13.45 -1.96 3.14
N LEU A 104 -12.59 -0.98 2.82
CA LEU A 104 -12.61 0.35 3.44
C LEU A 104 -13.62 1.27 2.76
#